data_AF-A0A1Q5JSP3-F1
#
_entry.id   AF-A0A1Q5JSP3-F1
#
_cell.length_a   1.000
_cell.length_b   1.000
_cell.length_c   1.000
_cell.angle_alpha   90.00
_cell.angle_beta   90.00
_cell.angle_gamma   90.00
#
_symmetry.space_group_name_H-M   'P 1'
#
loop_
_entity.id
_entity.type
_entity.pdbx_description
1 polymer ?
#
loop_
_entity_poly.entity_id
_entity_poly.type
_entity_poly.pdbx_seq_one_letter_code
_entity_poly.pdbx_strand_id
1 'polypeptide(L)'
;MERWAELAATGGTPSFAVGAPAEGPTFNVETETVDGMHSVSRIVPPPAGEAERTAMRSLVRSLLDLAGHEAGPARTQVVLTVAGPKVVACSLHE
;
A
#
# COMPACT_ATOMS: atom_id res chain seq x y z
N MET A 1 6.59 19.38 28.80
CA MET A 1 5.11 19.44 28.83
C MET A 1 4.65 20.47 27.81
N GLU A 2 5.20 20.47 26.60
CA GLU A 2 4.79 19.65 25.44
C GLU A 2 3.38 20.01 24.93
N ARG A 3 3.39 21.00 24.04
CA ARG A 3 2.32 21.61 23.24
C ARG A 3 1.67 20.65 22.23
N TRP A 4 1.58 19.36 22.58
CA TRP A 4 1.04 18.28 21.73
C TRP A 4 -0.36 17.84 22.16
N ALA A 5 -0.78 18.16 23.39
CA ALA A 5 -2.12 17.81 23.88
C ALA A 5 -3.23 18.74 23.34
N GLU A 6 -2.88 19.92 22.81
CA GLU A 6 -3.85 20.97 22.49
C GLU A 6 -4.43 20.86 21.06
N LEU A 7 -3.77 20.12 20.17
CA LEU A 7 -4.18 19.97 18.76
C LEU A 7 -5.12 18.78 18.51
N ALA A 8 -5.20 17.83 19.45
CA ALA A 8 -6.12 16.69 19.36
C ALA A 8 -7.60 17.07 19.61
N ALA A 9 -7.85 18.28 20.12
CA ALA A 9 -9.20 18.75 20.47
C ALA A 9 -10.01 19.29 19.28
N THR A 10 -9.36 19.58 18.14
CA THR A 10 -10.01 19.99 16.90
C THR A 10 -10.13 18.78 15.97
N GLY A 11 -11.32 18.19 15.90
CA GLY A 11 -11.65 16.93 15.21
C GLY A 11 -11.47 16.90 13.69
N GLY A 12 -10.29 17.23 13.19
CA GLY A 12 -9.82 16.87 11.86
C GLY A 12 -8.76 15.78 11.98
N THR A 13 -8.93 14.66 11.29
CA THR A 13 -7.92 13.60 11.20
C THR A 13 -6.62 14.20 10.65
N PRO A 14 -5.52 14.25 11.41
CA PRO A 14 -4.28 14.81 10.88
C PRO A 14 -3.66 13.81 9.90
N SER A 15 -3.56 14.19 8.63
CA SER A 15 -2.77 13.46 7.63
C SER A 15 -1.30 13.85 7.77
N PHE A 16 -0.51 13.06 8.49
CA PHE A 16 0.95 13.20 8.48
C PHE A 16 1.57 12.10 7.61
N ALA A 17 2.11 12.48 6.45
CA ALA A 17 3.08 11.67 5.74
C ALA A 17 4.47 12.19 6.12
N VAL A 18 5.15 11.51 7.07
CA VAL A 18 6.55 11.81 7.40
C VAL A 18 7.44 10.89 6.57
N GLY A 19 8.08 11.45 5.54
CA GLY A 19 9.05 10.74 4.71
C GLY A 19 9.36 11.50 3.42
N ALA A 20 10.58 11.34 2.89
CA ALA A 20 10.88 11.80 1.54
C ALA A 20 9.99 11.03 0.54
N PRO A 21 9.44 11.70 -0.50
CA PRO A 21 8.63 11.03 -1.49
C PRO A 21 9.43 9.89 -2.13
N ALA A 22 8.81 8.72 -2.29
CA ALA A 22 9.42 7.63 -3.03
C ALA A 22 9.54 8.03 -4.52
N GLU A 23 10.73 7.89 -5.09
CA GLU A 23 11.01 8.23 -6.49
C GLU A 23 11.07 6.95 -7.35
N GLY A 24 10.34 6.95 -8.48
CA GLY A 24 10.31 5.83 -9.43
C GLY A 24 8.96 5.67 -10.14
N PRO A 25 8.83 4.70 -11.06
CA PRO A 25 7.56 4.39 -11.70
C PRO A 25 6.54 3.90 -10.66
N THR A 26 5.31 4.39 -10.81
CA THR A 26 4.18 4.08 -9.93
C THR A 26 3.29 3.00 -10.56
N PHE A 27 2.90 2.04 -9.75
CA PHE A 27 2.05 0.91 -10.11
C PHE A 27 0.82 0.87 -9.20
N ASN A 28 -0.31 0.49 -9.77
CA ASN A 28 -1.51 0.11 -9.04
C ASN A 28 -1.60 -1.41 -9.08
N VAL A 29 -1.66 -2.02 -7.90
CA VAL A 29 -1.81 -3.47 -7.70
C VAL A 29 -3.22 -3.72 -7.18
N GLU A 30 -4.03 -4.38 -8.00
CA GLU A 30 -5.39 -4.78 -7.65
C GLU A 30 -5.35 -6.21 -7.10
N THR A 31 -6.00 -6.42 -5.97
CA THR A 31 -6.03 -7.70 -5.24
C THR A 31 -7.46 -8.07 -4.91
N GLU A 32 -7.77 -9.35 -4.97
CA GLU A 32 -9.00 -9.94 -4.42
C GLU A 32 -8.62 -10.88 -3.27
N THR A 33 -9.33 -10.77 -2.16
CA THR A 33 -9.08 -11.58 -0.95
C THR A 33 -10.31 -12.43 -0.63
N VAL A 34 -10.07 -13.71 -0.36
CA VAL A 34 -11.10 -14.66 0.10
C VAL A 34 -10.50 -15.49 1.24
N ASP A 35 -11.13 -15.47 2.41
CA ASP A 35 -10.68 -16.19 3.62
C ASP A 35 -9.19 -15.94 3.93
N GLY A 36 -8.77 -14.67 3.86
CA GLY A 36 -7.38 -14.23 4.06
C GLY A 36 -6.42 -14.55 2.90
N MET A 37 -6.87 -15.27 1.87
CA MET A 37 -6.03 -15.58 0.71
C MET A 37 -6.02 -14.42 -0.30
N HIS A 38 -4.89 -13.71 -0.34
CA HIS A 38 -4.68 -12.57 -1.24
C HIS A 38 -4.22 -12.98 -2.64
N SER A 39 -5.03 -12.72 -3.66
CA SER A 39 -4.71 -12.95 -5.08
C SER A 39 -4.59 -11.63 -5.85
N VAL A 40 -3.40 -11.36 -6.40
CA VAL A 40 -3.18 -10.17 -7.25
C VAL A 40 -3.78 -10.40 -8.63
N SER A 41 -4.86 -9.68 -8.94
CA SER A 41 -5.63 -9.80 -10.18
C SER A 41 -5.03 -8.95 -11.31
N ARG A 42 -4.45 -7.78 -10.99
CA ARG A 42 -3.88 -6.87 -11.99
C ARG A 42 -2.76 -6.00 -11.42
N ILE A 43 -1.78 -5.66 -12.26
CA ILE A 43 -0.79 -4.63 -11.99
C ILE A 43 -0.77 -3.66 -13.17
N VAL A 44 -0.95 -2.36 -12.90
CA VAL A 44 -1.02 -1.30 -13.92
C VAL A 44 -0.06 -0.14 -13.59
N PRO A 45 0.87 0.22 -14.48
CA PRO A 45 1.15 -0.40 -15.79
C PRO A 45 1.69 -1.84 -15.64
N PRO A 46 1.73 -2.65 -16.72
CA PRO A 46 2.36 -3.96 -16.64
C PRO A 46 3.86 -3.81 -16.28
N PRO A 47 4.37 -4.59 -15.29
CA PRO A 47 5.79 -4.62 -14.95
C PRO A 47 6.64 -5.07 -16.14
N ALA A 48 7.87 -4.57 -16.22
CA ALA A 48 8.79 -4.90 -17.31
C ALA A 48 9.34 -6.33 -17.21
N GLY A 49 9.35 -6.90 -16.01
CA GLY A 49 9.82 -8.28 -15.78
C GLY A 49 9.14 -9.01 -14.62
N GLU A 50 9.33 -10.33 -14.59
CA GLU A 50 8.76 -11.20 -13.57
C GLU A 50 9.33 -10.95 -12.17
N ALA A 51 10.58 -10.47 -12.06
CA ALA A 51 11.18 -10.12 -10.78
C ALA A 51 10.42 -8.96 -10.10
N GLU A 52 10.13 -7.89 -10.84
CA GLU A 52 9.33 -6.75 -10.36
C GLU A 52 7.92 -7.19 -9.97
N ARG A 53 7.30 -8.00 -10.84
CA ARG A 53 5.96 -8.58 -10.59
C ARG A 53 5.93 -9.38 -9.29
N THR A 54 6.93 -10.23 -9.09
CA THR A 54 7.04 -11.09 -7.89
C THR A 54 7.27 -10.26 -6.64
N ALA A 55 8.16 -9.27 -6.71
CA ALA A 55 8.42 -8.37 -5.58
C ALA A 55 7.18 -7.58 -5.17
N MET A 56 6.43 -7.00 -6.13
CA MET A 56 5.19 -6.29 -5.85
C MET A 56 4.10 -7.21 -5.29
N ARG A 57 3.93 -8.41 -5.85
CA ARG A 57 2.98 -9.41 -5.34
C ARG A 57 3.30 -9.78 -3.89
N SER A 58 4.58 -10.04 -3.59
CA SER A 58 5.00 -10.38 -2.23
C SER A 58 4.74 -9.23 -1.27
N LEU A 59 5.15 -8.01 -1.61
CA LEU A 59 4.99 -6.82 -0.78
C LEU A 59 3.52 -6.53 -0.45
N VAL A 60 2.65 -6.55 -1.45
CA VAL A 60 1.23 -6.23 -1.29
C VAL A 60 0.53 -7.30 -0.46
N ARG A 61 0.83 -8.58 -0.67
CA ARG A 61 0.26 -9.65 0.15
C ARG A 61 0.67 -9.50 1.61
N SER A 62 1.96 -9.32 1.88
CA SER A 62 2.45 -9.10 3.24
C SER A 62 1.85 -7.86 3.91
N LEU A 63 1.56 -6.80 3.15
CA LEU A 63 0.83 -5.64 3.67
C LEU A 63 -0.59 -6.01 4.11
N LEU A 64 -1.33 -6.75 3.28
CA LEU A 64 -2.72 -7.12 3.56
C LEU A 64 -2.80 -8.14 4.71
N ASP A 65 -1.85 -9.07 4.78
CA ASP A 65 -1.66 -9.98 5.92
C ASP A 65 -1.45 -9.16 7.21
N LEU A 66 -0.58 -8.15 7.17
CA LEU A 66 -0.31 -7.27 8.31
C LEU A 66 -1.52 -6.40 8.69
N ALA A 67 -2.31 -5.97 7.70
CA ALA A 67 -3.52 -5.18 7.92
C ALA A 67 -4.69 -6.02 8.44
N GLY A 68 -4.58 -7.35 8.46
CA GLY A 68 -5.67 -8.25 8.86
C GLY A 68 -6.85 -8.21 7.88
N HIS A 69 -6.58 -7.96 6.59
CA HIS A 69 -7.64 -7.92 5.58
C HIS A 69 -8.08 -9.35 5.23
N GLU A 70 -9.32 -9.73 5.52
CA GLU A 70 -9.74 -11.14 5.35
C GLU A 70 -10.59 -11.40 4.10
N ALA A 71 -11.23 -10.37 3.53
CA ALA A 71 -12.12 -10.55 2.39
C ALA A 71 -12.27 -9.27 1.56
N GLY A 72 -12.52 -9.44 0.26
CA GLY A 72 -12.88 -8.36 -0.65
C GLY A 72 -11.70 -7.70 -1.37
N PRO A 73 -12.00 -6.76 -2.26
CA PRO A 73 -11.02 -6.11 -3.12
C PRO A 73 -10.14 -5.09 -2.38
N ALA A 74 -8.90 -4.97 -2.83
CA ALA A 74 -7.97 -3.95 -2.37
C ALA A 74 -7.18 -3.38 -3.56
N ARG A 75 -6.90 -2.07 -3.49
CA ARG A 75 -6.00 -1.39 -4.43
C ARG A 75 -4.82 -0.82 -3.66
N THR A 76 -3.62 -1.26 -4.03
CA THR A 76 -2.38 -0.78 -3.44
C THR A 76 -1.57 -0.01 -4.47
N GLN A 77 -1.12 1.20 -4.14
CA GLN A 77 -0.20 1.96 -4.96
C GLN A 77 1.24 1.70 -4.49
N VAL A 78 2.09 1.31 -5.43
CA VAL A 78 3.49 0.95 -5.20
C VAL A 78 4.39 1.80 -6.08
N VAL A 79 5.44 2.38 -5.52
CA VAL A 79 6.53 3.01 -6.27
C VAL A 79 7.71 2.06 -6.31
N LEU A 80 8.21 1.73 -7.51
CA LEU A 80 9.42 0.93 -7.66
C LEU A 80 10.65 1.84 -7.57
N THR A 81 11.29 1.87 -6.41
CA THR A 81 12.49 2.68 -6.17
C THR A 81 13.76 1.88 -6.48
N VAL A 82 14.90 2.56 -6.56
CA VAL A 82 16.23 1.92 -6.69
C VAL A 82 16.55 0.95 -5.54
N ALA A 83 15.95 1.14 -4.37
CA ALA A 83 16.11 0.26 -3.21
C ALA A 83 15.06 -0.87 -3.14
N GLY A 84 14.14 -0.93 -4.09
CA GLY A 84 13.02 -1.87 -4.13
C GLY A 84 11.64 -1.21 -4.09
N PRO A 85 10.56 -2.01 -4.19
CA PRO A 85 9.19 -1.49 -4.19
C PRO A 85 8.79 -0.95 -2.82
N LYS A 86 8.07 0.18 -2.81
CA LYS A 86 7.50 0.80 -1.60
C LYS A 86 6.01 1.05 -1.78
N VAL A 87 5.22 0.67 -0.78
CA VAL A 87 3.79 1.04 -0.72
C VAL A 87 3.69 2.51 -0.35
N VAL A 88 2.91 3.27 -1.11
CA VAL A 88 2.65 4.70 -0.85
C VAL A 88 1.19 4.98 -0.52
N ALA A 89 0.27 4.10 -0.91
CA ALA A 89 -1.14 4.15 -0.53
C ALA A 89 -1.76 2.75 -0.60
N CYS A 90 -2.78 2.51 0.22
CA CYS A 90 -3.60 1.31 0.16
C CYS A 90 -5.05 1.69 0.48
N SER A 91 -5.99 1.23 -0.33
CA SER A 91 -7.42 1.39 -0.10
C SER A 91 -8.11 0.04 -0.20
N LEU A 92 -8.91 -0.27 0.82
CA LEU A 92 -9.80 -1.42 0.83
C LEU A 92 -11.14 -0.98 0.22
N HIS A 93 -11.77 -1.85 -0.54
CA HIS A 93 -13.09 -1.61 -1.13
C HIS A 93 -14.07 -2.58 -0.48
N GLU A 94 -15.14 -2.04 0.10
CA GLU A 94 -16.21 -2.76 0.81
C GLU A 94 -17.26 -3.33 -0.17
#